data_AF-A0A2V7CLG2-F1
#
_entry.id   AF-A0A2V7CLG2-F1
#
_cell.length_a   1.000
_cell.length_b   1.000
_cell.length_c   1.000
_cell.angle_alpha   90.00
_cell.angle_beta   90.00
_cell.angle_gamma   90.00
#
_symmetry.space_group_name_H-M   'P 1'
#
loop_
_entity.id
_entity.type
_entity.pdbx_description
1 polymer ?
#
loop_
_entity_poly.entity_id
_entity_poly.type
_entity_poly.pdbx_seq_one_letter_code
_entity_poly.pdbx_strand_id
1 'polypeptide(L)'
;MKALVLLAALLVFAAPALAQLYEWVDEKGQRNFADNINNVPQQYRSKMTESPGLQATPLQRHFERRRQDDLLAEQWAFERIAAACAKSTGVEIAVKPDRQVTYFGRSGERFAFEKCMTESGQPTRSVR
;
A
#
# COMPACT_ATOMS: atom_id res chain seq x y z
N MET A 1 3.96 37.84 -0.99
CA MET A 1 3.13 37.79 -2.22
C MET A 1 3.92 37.40 -3.46
N LYS A 2 5.02 38.10 -3.82
CA LYS A 2 5.83 37.77 -5.02
C LYS A 2 6.32 36.31 -5.08
N ALA A 3 6.81 35.76 -3.96
CA ALA A 3 7.25 34.35 -3.90
C ALA A 3 6.11 33.34 -4.11
N LEU A 4 4.89 33.68 -3.67
CA LEU A 4 3.72 32.81 -3.81
C LEU A 4 3.23 32.78 -5.27
N VAL A 5 3.32 33.93 -5.96
CA VAL A 5 3.04 34.04 -7.39
C VAL A 5 4.08 33.27 -8.23
N LEU A 6 5.37 33.36 -7.86
CA LEU A 6 6.43 32.59 -8.52
C LEU A 6 6.26 31.08 -8.33
N LEU A 7 5.92 30.64 -7.11
CA LEU A 7 5.65 29.23 -6.83
C LEU A 7 4.43 28.71 -7.59
N ALA A 8 3.35 29.49 -7.63
CA ALA A 8 2.16 29.15 -8.41
C ALA A 8 2.47 29.04 -9.91
N ALA A 9 3.31 29.94 -10.44
CA ALA A 9 3.75 29.88 -11.84
C ALA A 9 4.60 28.64 -12.15
N LEU A 10 5.47 28.21 -11.23
CA LEU A 10 6.29 26.99 -11.38
C LEU A 10 5.44 25.70 -11.41
N LEU A 11 4.38 25.62 -10.61
CA LEU A 11 3.51 24.45 -10.55
C LEU A 11 2.71 24.22 -11.84
N VAL A 12 2.49 25.27 -12.65
CA VAL A 12 1.81 25.15 -13.95
C VAL A 12 2.68 24.39 -14.98
N PHE A 13 3.99 24.36 -14.81
CA PHE A 13 4.92 23.64 -15.71
C PHE A 13 5.21 22.20 -15.27
N ALA A 14 4.49 21.67 -14.27
CA ALA A 14 4.58 20.26 -13.89
C ALA A 14 3.92 19.38 -14.97
N ALA A 15 4.63 19.13 -16.06
CA ALA A 15 4.21 18.15 -17.06
C ALA A 15 4.31 16.73 -16.47
N PRO A 16 3.31 15.85 -16.72
CA PRO A 16 3.44 14.45 -16.33
C PRO A 16 4.64 13.85 -17.08
N ALA A 17 5.60 13.33 -16.32
CA ALA A 17 6.66 12.50 -16.87
C ALA A 17 6.06 11.16 -17.30
N LEU A 18 5.55 11.10 -18.53
CA LEU A 18 5.05 9.87 -19.12
C LEU A 18 6.26 8.97 -19.44
N ALA A 19 6.52 8.01 -18.56
CA ALA A 19 7.45 6.93 -18.83
C ALA A 19 6.82 6.02 -19.90
N GLN A 20 7.19 6.23 -21.15
CA GLN A 20 6.75 5.38 -22.26
C GLN A 20 7.47 4.04 -22.19
N LEU A 21 6.72 2.94 -22.21
CA LEU A 21 7.27 1.59 -22.30
C LEU A 21 6.97 1.06 -23.70
N TYR A 22 7.99 0.69 -24.46
CA TYR A 22 7.86 0.06 -25.76
C TYR A 22 7.90 -1.46 -25.59
N GLU A 23 7.07 -2.17 -26.33
CA GLU A 23 7.11 -3.63 -26.43
C GLU A 23 7.25 -4.09 -27.88
N TRP A 24 7.99 -5.17 -28.10
CA TRP A 24 8.08 -5.85 -29.40
C TRP A 24 8.27 -7.36 -29.20
N VAL A 25 8.00 -8.13 -30.26
CA VAL A 25 8.26 -9.57 -30.30
C VAL A 25 9.42 -9.82 -31.25
N ASP A 26 10.45 -10.53 -30.80
CA ASP A 26 11.61 -10.88 -31.62
C ASP A 26 11.36 -12.13 -32.50
N GLU A 27 12.36 -12.54 -33.29
CA GLU A 27 12.24 -13.69 -34.19
C GLU A 27 12.06 -15.02 -33.44
N LYS A 28 12.39 -15.08 -32.16
CA LYS A 28 12.21 -16.27 -31.30
C LYS A 28 10.83 -16.30 -30.66
N GLY A 29 9.98 -15.31 -30.92
CA GLY A 29 8.67 -15.17 -30.30
C GLY A 29 8.72 -14.63 -28.88
N GLN A 30 9.87 -14.12 -28.41
CA GLN A 30 10.00 -13.55 -27.07
C GLN A 30 9.54 -12.09 -27.08
N ARG A 31 8.67 -11.76 -26.11
CA ARG A 31 8.23 -10.38 -25.87
C ARG A 31 9.30 -9.63 -25.07
N ASN A 32 9.78 -8.54 -25.63
CA ASN A 32 10.80 -7.67 -25.07
C ASN A 32 10.21 -6.30 -24.76
N PHE A 33 10.81 -5.59 -23.80
CA PHE A 33 10.37 -4.27 -23.36
C PHE A 33 11.55 -3.30 -23.27
N ALA A 34 11.30 -2.02 -23.55
CA ALA A 34 12.27 -0.94 -23.39
C ALA A 34 11.59 0.34 -22.92
N ASP A 35 12.23 1.07 -22.02
CA ASP A 35 11.80 2.39 -21.52
C ASP A 35 12.20 3.56 -22.43
N ASN A 36 12.96 3.27 -23.50
CA ASN A 36 13.43 4.26 -24.47
C ASN A 36 13.47 3.64 -25.87
N ILE A 37 12.97 4.37 -26.87
CA ILE A 37 12.99 3.94 -28.28
C ILE A 37 14.40 3.62 -28.78
N ASN A 38 15.42 4.28 -28.25
CA ASN A 38 16.82 4.05 -28.63
C ASN A 38 17.32 2.67 -28.18
N ASN A 39 16.71 2.10 -27.14
CA ASN A 39 17.01 0.77 -26.64
C ASN A 39 16.27 -0.33 -27.44
N VAL A 40 15.30 0.03 -28.29
CA VAL A 40 14.65 -0.89 -29.23
C VAL A 40 15.57 -1.09 -30.45
N PRO A 41 15.97 -2.33 -30.79
CA PRO A 41 16.81 -2.58 -31.95
C PRO A 41 16.13 -2.09 -33.24
N GLN A 42 16.92 -1.50 -34.14
CA GLN A 42 16.42 -0.77 -35.31
C GLN A 42 15.42 -1.58 -36.16
N GLN A 43 15.67 -2.89 -36.31
CA GLN A 43 14.81 -3.80 -37.09
C GLN A 43 13.41 -4.01 -36.51
N TYR A 44 13.18 -3.72 -35.23
CA TYR A 44 11.86 -3.85 -34.58
C TYR A 44 11.19 -2.50 -34.31
N ARG A 45 11.86 -1.36 -34.53
CA ARG A 45 11.27 -0.03 -34.24
C ARG A 45 9.99 0.26 -35.03
N SER A 46 9.81 -0.33 -36.20
CA SER A 46 8.58 -0.22 -36.99
C SER A 46 7.50 -1.24 -36.60
N LYS A 47 7.83 -2.23 -35.77
CA LYS A 47 6.95 -3.31 -35.30
C LYS A 47 6.64 -3.24 -33.81
N MET A 48 7.20 -2.26 -33.11
CA MET A 48 6.96 -2.04 -31.69
C MET A 48 5.62 -1.34 -31.46
N THR A 49 5.06 -1.51 -30.28
CA THR A 49 3.90 -0.77 -29.79
C THR A 49 4.20 -0.14 -28.45
N GLU A 50 3.53 0.97 -28.11
CA GLU A 50 3.53 1.46 -26.74
C GLU A 50 2.79 0.44 -25.87
N SER A 51 3.50 -0.15 -24.92
CA SER A 51 2.96 -1.07 -23.93
C SER A 51 2.20 -0.28 -22.88
N PRO A 52 1.00 -0.72 -22.49
CA PRO A 52 0.29 -0.13 -21.35
C PRO A 52 0.93 -0.51 -20.00
N GLY A 53 2.13 -1.12 -20.01
CA GLY A 53 2.83 -1.62 -18.83
C GLY A 53 2.46 -3.08 -18.50
N LEU A 54 3.08 -3.60 -17.44
CA LEU A 54 2.69 -4.87 -16.85
C LEU A 54 1.28 -4.75 -16.25
N GLN A 55 0.27 -5.21 -16.97
CA GLN A 55 -1.08 -5.30 -16.43
C GLN A 55 -1.25 -6.61 -15.66
N ALA A 56 -1.63 -6.51 -14.39
CA ALA A 56 -2.08 -7.67 -13.63
C ALA A 56 -3.29 -8.32 -14.34
N THR A 57 -3.21 -9.64 -14.55
CA THR A 57 -4.32 -10.41 -15.12
C THR A 57 -5.59 -10.21 -14.27
N PRO A 58 -6.80 -10.33 -14.85
CA PRO A 58 -8.04 -10.25 -14.07
C PRO A 58 -8.04 -11.17 -12.85
N LEU A 59 -7.42 -12.36 -12.98
CA LEU A 59 -7.29 -13.33 -11.90
C LEU A 59 -6.34 -12.85 -10.79
N GLN A 60 -5.16 -12.30 -11.13
CA GLN A 60 -4.24 -11.70 -10.14
C GLN A 60 -4.92 -10.56 -9.37
N ARG A 61 -5.60 -9.66 -10.07
CA ARG A 61 -6.35 -8.55 -9.45
C ARG A 61 -7.45 -9.03 -8.51
N HIS A 62 -8.07 -10.18 -8.82
CA HIS A 62 -9.07 -10.78 -7.94
C HIS A 62 -8.46 -11.31 -6.65
N PHE A 63 -7.34 -12.03 -6.75
CA PHE A 63 -6.63 -12.54 -5.58
C PHE A 63 -6.07 -11.42 -4.70
N GLU A 64 -5.51 -10.37 -5.30
CA GLU A 64 -5.02 -9.20 -4.58
C GLU A 64 -6.13 -8.47 -3.82
N ARG A 65 -7.30 -8.28 -4.46
CA ARG A 65 -8.47 -7.68 -3.79
C ARG A 65 -8.94 -8.51 -2.60
N ARG A 66 -9.12 -9.82 -2.76
CA ARG A 66 -9.49 -10.68 -1.63
C ARG A 66 -8.50 -10.58 -0.49
N ARG A 67 -7.20 -10.62 -0.78
CA ARG A 67 -6.17 -10.46 0.24
C ARG A 67 -6.26 -9.11 0.96
N GLN A 68 -6.52 -8.02 0.25
CA GLN A 68 -6.72 -6.71 0.86
C GLN A 68 -7.99 -6.67 1.73
N ASP A 69 -9.10 -7.24 1.25
CA ASP A 69 -10.35 -7.32 1.98
C ASP A 69 -10.18 -8.12 3.28
N ASP A 70 -9.46 -9.25 3.24
CA ASP A 70 -9.15 -10.08 4.40
C ASP A 70 -8.31 -9.31 5.43
N LEU A 71 -7.25 -8.60 4.98
CA LEU A 71 -6.41 -7.78 5.85
C LEU A 71 -7.20 -6.64 6.51
N LEU A 72 -8.10 -5.99 5.77
CA LEU A 72 -8.98 -4.95 6.31
C LEU A 72 -9.95 -5.54 7.33
N ALA A 73 -10.56 -6.69 7.05
CA ALA A 73 -11.45 -7.37 7.98
C ALA A 73 -10.73 -7.73 9.29
N GLU A 74 -9.50 -8.24 9.22
CA GLU A 74 -8.67 -8.50 10.39
C GLU A 74 -8.37 -7.23 11.20
N GLN A 75 -7.99 -6.13 10.52
CA GLN A 75 -7.70 -4.85 11.16
C GLN A 75 -8.94 -4.31 11.88
N TRP A 76 -10.10 -4.33 11.24
CA TRP A 76 -11.36 -3.89 11.82
C TRP A 76 -11.78 -4.74 13.03
N ALA A 77 -11.56 -6.06 12.96
CA ALA A 77 -11.83 -6.96 14.08
C ALA A 77 -10.93 -6.63 15.28
N PHE A 78 -9.64 -6.41 15.04
CA PHE A 78 -8.69 -6.01 16.07
C PHE A 78 -9.08 -4.67 16.71
N GLU A 79 -9.37 -3.65 15.91
CA GLU A 79 -9.77 -2.32 16.40
C GLU A 79 -11.03 -2.37 17.26
N ARG A 80 -12.04 -3.12 16.82
CA ARG A 80 -13.29 -3.29 17.58
C ARG A 80 -13.05 -3.94 18.94
N ILE A 81 -12.23 -4.98 18.98
CA ILE A 81 -11.89 -5.69 20.22
C ILE A 81 -11.03 -4.81 21.13
N ALA A 82 -10.03 -4.12 20.57
CA ALA A 82 -9.21 -3.16 21.29
C ALA A 82 -10.06 -2.03 21.90
N ALA A 83 -11.00 -1.45 21.15
CA ALA A 83 -11.90 -0.43 21.67
C ALA A 83 -12.78 -0.95 22.83
N ALA A 84 -13.28 -2.18 22.72
CA ALA A 84 -14.06 -2.81 23.79
C ALA A 84 -13.22 -3.04 25.06
N CYS A 85 -12.00 -3.57 24.91
CA CYS A 85 -11.08 -3.78 26.03
C CYS A 85 -10.60 -2.47 26.66
N ALA A 86 -10.36 -1.43 25.86
CA ALA A 86 -9.99 -0.10 26.36
C ALA A 86 -11.11 0.48 27.22
N LYS A 87 -12.35 0.40 26.74
CA LYS A 87 -13.53 0.86 27.47
C LYS A 87 -13.75 0.11 28.79
N SER A 88 -13.51 -1.21 28.84
CA SER A 88 -13.73 -2.00 30.05
C SER A 88 -12.65 -1.80 31.11
N THR A 89 -11.42 -1.48 30.69
CA THR A 89 -10.27 -1.34 31.59
C THR A 89 -9.93 0.10 31.93
N GLY A 90 -10.51 1.07 31.22
CA GLY A 90 -10.29 2.50 31.43
C GLY A 90 -8.97 3.01 30.85
N VAL A 91 -8.21 2.18 30.13
CA VAL A 91 -6.98 2.62 29.46
C VAL A 91 -7.33 3.42 28.20
N GLU A 92 -6.64 4.53 27.98
CA GLU A 92 -6.70 5.25 26.71
C GLU A 92 -5.63 4.66 25.77
N ILE A 93 -6.01 4.42 24.50
CA ILE A 93 -5.14 3.76 23.53
C ILE A 93 -5.19 4.45 22.17
N ALA A 94 -4.10 4.31 21.40
CA ALA A 94 -4.10 4.53 19.96
C ALA A 94 -3.68 3.24 19.24
N VAL A 95 -4.55 2.76 18.35
CA VAL A 95 -4.29 1.59 17.51
C VAL A 95 -3.60 2.03 16.21
N LYS A 96 -2.55 1.32 15.81
CA LYS A 96 -1.83 1.54 14.55
C LYS A 96 -2.28 0.54 13.46
N PRO A 97 -2.02 0.83 12.17
CA PRO A 97 -2.39 -0.06 11.04
C PRO A 97 -1.73 -1.44 11.05
N ASP A 98 -0.70 -1.64 11.87
CA ASP A 98 0.02 -2.92 12.04
C ASP A 98 -0.42 -3.70 13.29
N ARG A 99 -1.63 -3.39 13.80
CA ARG A 99 -2.21 -3.97 15.03
C ARG A 99 -1.34 -3.72 16.28
N GLN A 100 -0.49 -2.71 16.26
CA GLN A 100 0.18 -2.23 17.46
C GLN A 100 -0.72 -1.29 18.25
N VAL A 101 -0.53 -1.29 19.57
CA VAL A 101 -1.25 -0.40 20.48
C VAL A 101 -0.26 0.49 21.21
N THR A 102 -0.53 1.79 21.20
CA THR A 102 0.13 2.77 22.08
C THR A 102 -0.77 3.02 23.27
N TYR A 103 -0.19 3.02 24.47
CA TYR A 103 -0.92 3.12 25.73
C TYR A 103 -0.77 4.51 26.34
N PHE A 104 -1.87 5.07 26.84
CA PHE A 104 -1.94 6.29 27.60
C PHE A 104 -2.68 5.97 28.91
N GLY A 105 -1.96 5.81 30.01
CA GLY A 105 -2.54 5.37 31.28
C GLY A 105 -1.52 4.78 32.26
N ARG A 106 -2.03 4.24 33.36
CA ARG A 106 -1.22 3.61 34.42
C ARG A 106 -0.86 2.17 34.06
N SER A 107 0.23 1.66 34.64
CA SER A 107 0.71 0.30 34.40
C SER A 107 -0.35 -0.79 34.68
N GLY A 108 -1.22 -0.58 35.68
CA GLY A 108 -2.30 -1.51 36.02
C GLY A 108 -3.39 -1.61 34.96
N GLU A 109 -3.80 -0.47 34.39
CA GLU A 109 -4.83 -0.40 33.33
C GLU A 109 -4.31 -1.06 32.05
N ARG A 110 -3.03 -0.81 31.72
CA ARG A 110 -2.35 -1.49 30.62
C ARG A 110 -2.34 -3.02 30.78
N PHE A 111 -1.99 -3.53 31.96
CA PHE A 111 -1.97 -4.97 32.20
C PHE A 111 -3.37 -5.59 32.07
N ALA A 112 -4.39 -4.93 32.61
CA ALA A 112 -5.78 -5.37 32.47
C ALA A 112 -6.22 -5.43 31.00
N PHE A 113 -5.81 -4.44 30.20
CA PHE A 113 -6.07 -4.41 28.77
C PHE A 113 -5.37 -5.54 28.02
N GLU A 114 -4.06 -5.75 28.26
CA GLU A 114 -3.29 -6.82 27.62
C GLU A 114 -3.90 -8.20 27.92
N LYS A 115 -4.42 -8.39 29.15
CA LYS A 115 -5.17 -9.58 29.54
C LYS A 115 -6.48 -9.74 28.75
N CYS A 116 -7.31 -8.69 28.69
CA CYS A 116 -8.56 -8.70 27.92
C CYS A 116 -8.35 -9.04 26.44
N MET A 117 -7.32 -8.44 25.84
CA MET A 117 -6.95 -8.68 24.44
C MET A 117 -6.52 -10.13 24.19
N THR A 118 -5.74 -10.71 25.12
CA THR A 118 -5.33 -12.12 25.07
C THR A 118 -6.53 -13.06 25.20
N GLU A 119 -7.42 -12.82 26.15
CA GLU A 119 -8.66 -13.61 26.35
C GLU A 119 -9.61 -13.53 25.15
N SER A 120 -9.57 -12.41 24.42
CA SER A 120 -10.35 -12.19 23.19
C SER A 120 -9.69 -12.78 21.93
N GLY A 121 -8.53 -13.45 22.06
CA GLY A 121 -7.81 -14.05 20.93
C GLY A 121 -7.09 -13.04 20.03
N GLN A 122 -6.87 -11.81 20.49
CA GLN A 122 -6.21 -10.73 19.75
C GLN A 122 -5.04 -10.15 20.57
N PRO A 123 -3.95 -10.90 20.81
CA PRO A 123 -2.85 -10.40 21.64
C PRO A 123 -2.20 -9.14 21.05
N THR A 124 -1.89 -8.15 21.89
CA THR A 124 -1.35 -6.84 21.48
C THR A 124 0.17 -6.85 21.27
N ARG A 125 0.82 -7.99 21.52
CA ARG A 125 2.26 -8.15 21.38
C ARG A 125 2.57 -8.91 20.10
N SER A 126 3.41 -8.31 19.26
CA SER A 126 4.22 -9.09 18.33
C SER A 126 5.05 -10.05 19.19
N VAL A 127 4.84 -11.35 19.04
CA VAL A 127 5.79 -12.36 19.50
C VAL A 127 7.10 -12.02 18.79
N ARG A 128 8.04 -11.45 19.54
CA ARG A 128 9.39 -11.20 19.07
C ARG A 128 10.24 -12.42 19.39
#